data_AF-A0A2V9N5Z9-F1
#
_entry.id   AF-A0A2V9N5Z9-F1
#
_cell.length_a   1.000
_cell.length_b   1.000
_cell.length_c   1.000
_cell.angle_alpha   90.00
_cell.angle_beta   90.00
_cell.angle_gamma   90.00
#
_symmetry.space_group_name_H-M   'P 1'
#
loop_
_entity.id
_entity.type
_entity.pdbx_description
1 polymer ?
#
loop_
_entity_poly.entity_id
_entity_poly.type
_entity_poly.pdbx_seq_one_letter_code
_entity_poly.pdbx_strand_id
1 'polypeptide(L)'
;MFVVEYSDSLSVNTVDRLLLGTRQPALILRALHRIFHGSALRFTTGGILVSISITIAWIILSSLGRAATLNAVMEQLGITSAPGRRRDTVSSLLALNWLRAAAALAAIIAGCGTALVASGVWASTHLSASGAARFWVALLFLVWSAWGILNWVFSTSTLFVARDRLSAFGAVSASVGWYRDRLGSFIGAGTWFGLIHGGAFLTAWSAAFTVLSMAGILGRGPTLLLEFLIVAVYCAVADFLYIGRLTAYLSIIRDGETFDLLQSQSEPSASPTPGRASIDQSELILSDVPVT
;
A
#
# COMPACT_ATOMS: atom_id res chain seq x y z
N MET A 1 -20.51 8.96 18.83
CA MET A 1 -21.13 10.02 19.66
C MET A 1 -21.15 11.35 18.93
N PHE A 2 -19.99 11.85 18.48
CA PHE A 2 -19.85 13.15 17.77
C PHE A 2 -20.74 13.34 16.53
N VAL A 3 -20.91 12.32 15.67
CA VAL A 3 -21.70 12.44 14.42
C VAL A 3 -23.20 12.60 14.69
N VAL A 4 -23.72 11.94 15.73
CA VAL A 4 -25.14 12.00 16.10
C VAL A 4 -25.45 13.33 16.80
N GLU A 5 -24.54 13.78 17.66
CA GLU A 5 -24.64 15.07 18.33
C GLU A 5 -24.51 16.24 17.33
N TYR A 6 -23.67 16.05 16.32
CA TYR A 6 -23.59 16.96 15.17
C TYR A 6 -24.86 16.93 14.33
N SER A 7 -25.45 15.76 14.04
CA SER A 7 -26.71 15.69 13.28
C SER A 7 -27.87 16.34 14.02
N ASP A 8 -27.91 16.21 15.35
CA ASP A 8 -28.92 16.84 16.20
C ASP A 8 -28.71 18.36 16.31
N SER A 9 -27.48 18.85 16.08
CA SER A 9 -27.16 20.28 16.03
C SER A 9 -27.54 20.97 14.70
N LEU A 10 -27.91 20.21 13.66
CA LEU A 10 -28.33 20.78 12.38
C LEU A 10 -29.78 21.25 12.48
N SER A 11 -29.98 22.57 12.62
CA SER A 11 -31.31 23.18 12.57
C SER A 11 -31.86 23.13 11.14
N VAL A 12 -32.53 22.04 10.78
CA VAL A 12 -33.23 21.94 9.48
C VAL A 12 -34.56 22.68 9.60
N ASN A 13 -34.63 23.87 9.01
CA ASN A 13 -35.85 24.67 9.05
C ASN A 13 -36.87 24.15 8.01
N THR A 14 -38.16 24.38 8.22
CA THR A 14 -39.24 23.91 7.32
C THR A 14 -39.06 24.46 5.90
N VAL A 15 -38.51 25.66 5.78
CA VAL A 15 -38.16 26.30 4.50
C VAL A 15 -37.10 25.50 3.76
N ASP A 16 -36.09 24.96 4.45
CA ASP A 16 -35.01 24.22 3.81
C ASP A 16 -35.52 22.88 3.27
N ARG A 17 -36.45 22.22 3.98
CA ARG A 17 -37.15 21.02 3.48
C ARG A 17 -37.96 21.31 2.22
N LEU A 18 -38.63 22.47 2.19
CA LEU A 18 -39.43 22.89 1.04
C LEU A 18 -38.54 23.20 -0.16
N LEU A 19 -37.40 23.89 0.05
CA LEU A 19 -36.39 24.17 -0.98
C LEU A 19 -35.75 22.89 -1.52
N LEU A 20 -35.45 21.90 -0.68
CA LEU A 20 -34.96 20.58 -1.11
C LEU A 20 -35.99 19.82 -1.98
N GLY A 21 -37.28 20.01 -1.71
CA GLY A 21 -38.37 19.43 -2.50
C GLY A 21 -38.56 20.03 -3.89
N THR A 22 -38.06 21.24 -4.15
CA THR A 22 -38.29 21.96 -5.43
C THR A 22 -37.57 21.35 -6.64
N ARG A 23 -36.61 20.43 -6.43
CA ARG A 23 -35.73 19.87 -7.47
C ARG A 23 -34.95 20.90 -8.31
N GLN A 24 -34.92 22.18 -7.89
CA GLN A 24 -34.15 23.21 -8.58
C GLN A 24 -32.73 23.27 -7.99
N PRO A 25 -31.67 23.00 -8.78
CA PRO A 25 -30.30 22.87 -8.27
C PRO A 25 -29.78 24.14 -7.58
N ALA A 26 -30.17 25.32 -8.05
CA ALA A 26 -29.80 26.59 -7.41
C ALA A 26 -30.44 26.77 -6.01
N LEU A 27 -31.68 26.32 -5.83
CA LEU A 27 -32.38 26.39 -4.53
C LEU A 27 -31.86 25.33 -3.56
N ILE A 28 -31.56 24.13 -4.06
CA ILE A 28 -30.90 23.07 -3.29
C ILE A 28 -29.52 23.55 -2.78
N LEU A 29 -28.73 24.19 -3.65
CA LEU A 29 -27.41 24.70 -3.27
C LEU A 29 -27.49 25.81 -2.21
N ARG A 30 -28.48 26.71 -2.32
CA ARG A 30 -28.73 27.76 -1.30
C ARG A 30 -29.19 27.18 0.03
N ALA A 31 -30.09 26.19 0.00
CA ALA A 31 -30.54 25.50 1.21
C ALA A 31 -29.38 24.76 1.88
N LEU A 32 -28.56 24.03 1.11
CA LEU A 32 -27.35 23.38 1.60
C LEU A 32 -26.39 24.41 2.22
N HIS A 33 -26.07 25.49 1.50
CA HIS A 33 -25.18 26.53 2.01
C HIS A 33 -25.68 27.13 3.33
N ARG A 34 -27.00 27.29 3.51
CA ARG A 34 -27.61 27.81 4.74
C ARG A 34 -27.58 26.80 5.89
N ILE A 35 -27.92 25.54 5.62
CA ILE A 35 -27.84 24.44 6.60
C ILE A 35 -26.40 24.27 7.10
N PHE A 36 -25.42 24.42 6.20
CA PHE A 36 -24.00 24.26 6.51
C PHE A 36 -23.31 25.54 7.00
N HIS A 37 -23.98 26.70 6.93
CA HIS A 37 -23.40 27.97 7.36
C HIS A 37 -23.15 27.94 8.88
N GLY A 38 -21.88 28.03 9.28
CA GLY A 38 -21.44 28.01 10.68
C GLY A 38 -21.09 26.63 11.25
N SER A 39 -21.83 25.58 10.89
CA SER A 39 -21.58 24.21 11.40
C SER A 39 -20.53 23.45 10.58
N ALA A 40 -20.52 23.65 9.26
CA ALA A 40 -19.58 22.96 8.37
C ALA A 40 -18.13 23.24 8.71
N LEU A 41 -17.80 24.45 9.16
CA LEU A 41 -16.43 24.84 9.46
C LEU A 41 -15.90 24.08 10.68
N ARG A 42 -16.72 23.89 11.72
CA ARG A 42 -16.36 23.07 12.89
C ARG A 42 -16.24 21.59 12.54
N PHE A 43 -17.16 21.09 11.69
CA PHE A 43 -17.12 19.71 11.22
C PHE A 43 -15.89 19.42 10.36
N THR A 44 -15.54 20.32 9.43
CA THR A 44 -14.35 20.17 8.59
C THR A 44 -13.09 20.26 9.43
N THR A 45 -12.97 21.22 10.36
CA THR A 45 -11.83 21.30 11.27
C THR A 45 -11.70 20.04 12.13
N GLY A 46 -12.81 19.56 12.72
CA GLY A 46 -12.81 18.32 13.51
C GLY A 46 -12.44 17.10 12.68
N GLY A 47 -13.02 16.96 11.48
CA GLY A 47 -12.71 15.89 10.54
C GLY A 47 -11.25 15.89 10.09
N ILE A 48 -10.67 17.06 9.82
CA ILE A 48 -9.25 17.22 9.48
C ILE A 48 -8.37 16.76 10.65
N LEU A 49 -8.64 17.24 11.86
CA LEU A 49 -7.86 16.86 13.05
C LEU A 49 -7.94 15.37 13.36
N VAL A 50 -9.14 14.78 13.29
CA VAL A 50 -9.34 13.34 13.49
C VAL A 50 -8.63 12.54 12.41
N SER A 51 -8.74 12.94 11.14
CA SER A 51 -8.06 12.29 10.02
C SER A 51 -6.53 12.32 10.18
N ILE A 52 -5.97 13.48 10.53
CA ILE A 52 -4.53 13.63 10.80
C ILE A 52 -4.11 12.73 11.97
N SER A 53 -4.87 12.75 13.07
CA SER A 53 -4.57 11.96 14.27
C SER A 53 -4.60 10.46 13.99
N ILE A 54 -5.63 9.98 13.28
CA ILE A 54 -5.76 8.58 12.86
C ILE A 54 -4.62 8.20 11.92
N THR A 55 -4.26 9.07 10.98
CA THR A 55 -3.17 8.81 10.03
C THR A 55 -1.83 8.67 10.76
N ILE A 56 -1.53 9.57 11.70
CA ILE A 56 -0.31 9.51 12.52
C ILE A 56 -0.30 8.22 13.36
N ALA A 57 -1.41 7.92 14.04
CA ALA A 57 -1.53 6.70 14.84
C ALA A 57 -1.31 5.44 13.98
N TRP A 58 -1.91 5.40 12.79
CA TRP A 58 -1.74 4.31 11.83
C TRP A 58 -0.29 4.17 11.36
N ILE A 59 0.40 5.27 11.03
CA ILE A 59 1.82 5.26 10.64
C ILE A 59 2.67 4.65 11.76
N ILE A 60 2.48 5.10 13.01
CA ILE A 60 3.25 4.62 14.16
C ILE A 60 2.96 3.13 14.40
N LEU A 61 1.68 2.75 14.47
CA LEU A 61 1.27 1.38 14.76
C LEU A 61 1.70 0.40 13.66
N SER A 62 1.56 0.79 12.39
CA SER A 62 2.04 0.01 11.24
C SER A 62 3.56 -0.14 11.25
N SER A 63 4.30 0.92 11.60
CA SER A 63 5.78 0.86 11.67
C SER A 63 6.25 -0.10 12.76
N LEU A 64 5.68 0.02 13.96
CA LEU A 64 6.04 -0.83 15.11
C LEU A 64 5.61 -2.28 14.89
N GLY A 65 4.37 -2.50 14.48
CA GLY A 65 3.81 -3.82 14.22
C GLY A 65 4.61 -4.56 13.16
N ARG A 66 4.89 -3.92 12.01
CA ARG A 66 5.70 -4.53 10.95
C ARG A 66 7.12 -4.82 11.40
N ALA A 67 7.76 -3.91 12.13
CA ALA A 67 9.10 -4.15 12.65
C ALA A 67 9.12 -5.37 13.60
N ALA A 68 8.13 -5.51 14.48
CA ALA A 68 8.03 -6.65 15.39
C ALA A 68 7.82 -7.97 14.61
N THR A 69 6.86 -7.99 13.69
CA THR A 69 6.53 -9.18 12.89
C THR A 69 7.68 -9.59 11.97
N LEU A 70 8.34 -8.63 11.31
CA LEU A 70 9.49 -8.92 10.45
C LEU A 70 10.65 -9.53 11.23
N ASN A 71 10.95 -9.00 12.43
CA ASN A 71 11.99 -9.56 13.26
C ASN A 71 11.66 -10.99 13.69
N ALA A 72 10.42 -11.26 14.12
CA ALA A 72 9.98 -12.60 14.52
C ALA A 72 10.06 -13.60 13.36
N VAL A 73 9.65 -13.21 12.15
CA VAL A 73 9.72 -14.08 10.96
C VAL A 73 11.17 -14.32 10.52
N MET A 74 12.02 -13.30 10.52
CA MET A 74 13.43 -13.46 10.18
C MET A 74 14.17 -14.35 11.19
N GLU A 75 13.86 -14.20 12.48
CA GLU A 75 14.38 -15.06 13.55
C GLU A 75 13.96 -16.52 13.35
N GLN A 76 12.68 -16.76 13.06
CA GLN A 76 12.17 -18.10 12.76
C GLN A 76 12.83 -18.73 11.53
N LEU A 77 13.23 -17.92 10.55
CA LEU A 77 13.93 -18.37 9.34
C LEU A 77 15.46 -18.46 9.51
N GLY A 78 15.99 -18.13 10.68
CA GLY A 78 17.44 -18.17 10.95
C GLY A 78 18.25 -17.08 10.23
N ILE A 79 17.60 -16.01 9.76
CA ILE A 79 18.27 -14.88 9.10
C ILE A 79 18.82 -13.96 10.19
N THR A 80 20.02 -14.26 10.70
CA THR A 80 20.65 -13.49 11.78
C THR A 80 20.98 -12.07 11.36
N SER A 81 20.32 -11.11 12.00
CA SER A 81 20.61 -9.69 11.85
C SER A 81 21.86 -9.30 12.67
N ALA A 82 22.89 -8.74 12.04
CA ALA A 82 24.08 -8.26 12.75
C ALA A 82 23.72 -7.21 13.84
N PRO A 83 24.24 -7.32 15.07
CA PRO A 83 23.93 -6.39 16.15
C PRO A 83 24.46 -4.98 15.83
N GLY A 84 23.59 -3.95 15.86
CA GLY A 84 24.04 -2.55 15.86
C GLY A 84 23.25 -1.49 15.09
N ARG A 85 22.19 -1.79 14.31
CA ARG A 85 21.51 -0.78 13.44
C ARG A 85 19.98 -0.69 13.51
N ARG A 86 19.38 -1.11 14.62
CA ARG A 86 17.91 -1.10 14.80
C ARG A 86 17.26 0.28 14.56
N ARG A 87 17.96 1.37 14.89
CA ARG A 87 17.47 2.75 14.72
C ARG A 87 17.27 3.13 13.25
N ASP A 88 18.17 2.70 12.35
CA ASP A 88 18.13 3.03 10.93
C ASP A 88 17.00 2.27 10.21
N THR A 89 16.74 1.03 10.63
CA THR A 89 15.61 0.22 10.16
C THR A 89 14.28 0.87 10.54
N VAL A 90 14.11 1.31 11.80
CA VAL A 90 12.88 1.97 12.25
C VAL A 90 12.65 3.30 11.50
N SER A 91 13.70 4.09 11.30
CA SER A 91 13.63 5.33 10.52
C SER A 91 13.20 5.07 9.07
N SER A 92 13.77 4.07 8.42
CA SER A 92 13.44 3.70 7.04
C SER A 92 12.02 3.14 6.91
N LEU A 93 11.55 2.35 7.87
CA LEU A 93 10.16 1.87 7.92
C LEU A 93 9.18 3.03 8.15
N LEU A 94 9.53 4.00 9.00
CA LEU A 94 8.73 5.19 9.22
C LEU A 94 8.59 6.00 7.92
N ALA A 95 9.69 6.20 7.20
CA ALA A 95 9.68 6.89 5.91
C ALA A 95 8.83 6.14 4.86
N LEU A 96 8.88 4.80 4.82
CA LEU A 96 8.01 4.01 3.93
C LEU A 96 6.52 4.15 4.30
N ASN A 97 6.18 4.14 5.58
CA ASN A 97 4.80 4.34 6.02
C ASN A 97 4.31 5.76 5.76
N TRP A 98 5.19 6.76 5.86
CA TRP A 98 4.90 8.13 5.43
C TRP A 98 4.60 8.21 3.94
N LEU A 99 5.41 7.56 3.09
CA LEU A 99 5.17 7.50 1.65
C LEU A 99 3.83 6.82 1.32
N ARG A 100 3.46 5.76 2.05
CA ARG A 100 2.13 5.12 1.91
C ARG A 100 1.00 6.07 2.26
N ALA A 101 1.13 6.81 3.36
CA ALA A 101 0.12 7.79 3.76
C ALA A 101 0.00 8.92 2.73
N ALA A 102 1.13 9.43 2.24
CA ALA A 102 1.16 10.45 1.19
C ALA A 102 0.52 9.94 -0.11
N ALA A 103 0.80 8.70 -0.53
CA ALA A 103 0.19 8.09 -1.70
C ALA A 103 -1.31 7.85 -1.53
N ALA A 104 -1.77 7.46 -0.33
CA ALA A 104 -3.19 7.33 -0.03
C ALA A 104 -3.90 8.69 -0.10
N LEU A 105 -3.30 9.74 0.47
CA LEU A 105 -3.84 11.09 0.37
C LEU A 105 -3.91 11.58 -1.08
N ALA A 106 -2.85 11.36 -1.85
CA ALA A 106 -2.83 11.67 -3.27
C ALA A 106 -3.92 10.92 -4.05
N ALA A 107 -4.15 9.64 -3.74
CA ALA A 107 -5.20 8.83 -4.36
C ALA A 107 -6.60 9.33 -4.02
N ILE A 108 -6.84 9.77 -2.78
CA ILE A 108 -8.12 10.38 -2.37
C ILE A 108 -8.35 11.69 -3.14
N ILE A 109 -7.35 12.57 -3.18
CA ILE A 109 -7.43 13.85 -3.91
C ILE A 109 -7.68 13.59 -5.40
N ALA A 110 -6.92 12.69 -6.02
CA ALA A 110 -7.09 12.31 -7.41
C ALA A 110 -8.46 11.67 -7.66
N GLY A 111 -8.95 10.83 -6.74
CA GLY A 111 -10.28 10.22 -6.77
C GLY A 111 -11.38 11.27 -6.82
N CYS A 112 -11.32 12.29 -5.95
CA CYS A 112 -12.23 13.44 -6.03
C CYS A 112 -12.08 14.21 -7.35
N GLY A 113 -10.83 14.40 -7.81
CA GLY A 113 -10.52 15.04 -9.09
C GLY A 113 -11.14 14.33 -10.30
N THR A 114 -11.26 12.99 -10.27
CA THR A 114 -11.89 12.24 -11.37
C THR A 114 -13.34 12.65 -11.61
N ALA A 115 -14.09 12.99 -10.56
CA ALA A 115 -15.47 13.45 -10.67
C ALA A 115 -15.54 14.82 -11.35
N LEU A 116 -14.61 15.72 -11.03
CA LEU A 116 -14.51 17.05 -11.65
C LEU A 116 -14.15 16.93 -13.13
N VAL A 117 -13.17 16.10 -13.47
CA VAL A 117 -12.75 15.85 -14.86
C VAL A 117 -13.89 15.24 -15.66
N ALA A 118 -14.57 14.21 -15.13
CA ALA A 118 -15.68 13.58 -15.83
C ALA A 118 -16.88 14.53 -16.00
N SER A 119 -17.16 15.38 -15.01
CA SER A 119 -18.21 16.40 -15.10
C SER A 119 -17.87 17.48 -16.13
N GLY A 120 -16.61 17.91 -16.20
CA GLY A 120 -16.14 18.87 -17.19
C GLY A 120 -16.20 18.34 -18.62
N VAL A 121 -15.83 17.07 -18.82
CA VAL A 121 -15.96 16.37 -20.10
C VAL A 121 -17.43 16.19 -20.49
N TRP A 122 -18.30 15.81 -19.55
CA TRP A 122 -19.74 15.74 -19.78
C TRP A 122 -20.32 17.09 -20.26
N ALA A 123 -19.92 18.19 -19.61
CA ALA A 123 -20.40 19.52 -19.93
C ALA A 123 -19.91 20.04 -21.29
N SER A 124 -18.69 19.67 -21.72
CA SER A 124 -18.07 20.21 -22.93
C SER A 124 -18.36 19.41 -24.21
N THR A 125 -18.58 18.09 -24.11
CA THR A 125 -18.71 17.23 -25.30
C THR A 125 -20.11 16.66 -25.52
N HIS A 126 -21.12 17.12 -24.77
CA HIS A 126 -22.49 16.59 -24.81
C HIS A 126 -22.57 15.05 -24.71
N LEU A 127 -21.65 14.44 -23.96
CA LEU A 127 -21.71 13.00 -23.68
C LEU A 127 -23.03 12.64 -23.02
N SER A 128 -23.56 11.46 -23.32
CA SER A 128 -24.67 10.92 -22.54
C SER A 128 -24.25 10.76 -21.07
N ALA A 129 -25.21 10.90 -20.13
CA ALA A 129 -24.93 10.73 -18.71
C ALA A 129 -24.30 9.36 -18.40
N SER A 130 -24.69 8.31 -19.13
CA SER A 130 -24.08 6.99 -19.03
C SER A 130 -22.64 6.95 -19.55
N GLY A 131 -22.31 7.70 -20.61
CA GLY A 131 -20.94 7.86 -21.10
C GLY A 131 -20.04 8.57 -20.09
N ALA A 132 -20.53 9.67 -19.51
CA ALA A 132 -19.82 10.39 -18.45
C ALA A 132 -19.58 9.54 -17.21
N ALA A 133 -20.60 8.76 -16.78
CA ALA A 133 -20.48 7.85 -15.65
C ALA A 133 -19.44 6.75 -15.90
N ARG A 134 -19.44 6.12 -17.09
CA ARG A 134 -18.42 5.11 -17.45
C ARG A 134 -17.02 5.70 -17.46
N PHE A 135 -16.86 6.91 -17.99
CA PHE A 135 -15.59 7.62 -18.00
C PHE A 135 -15.10 7.95 -16.58
N TRP A 136 -15.99 8.43 -15.71
CA TRP A 136 -15.68 8.64 -14.29
C TRP A 136 -15.22 7.35 -13.62
N VAL A 137 -15.96 6.25 -13.79
CA VAL A 137 -15.61 4.93 -13.23
C VAL A 137 -14.27 4.45 -13.77
N ALA A 138 -13.98 4.64 -15.06
CA ALA A 138 -12.69 4.27 -15.65
C ALA A 138 -11.53 5.07 -15.06
N LEU A 139 -11.67 6.40 -14.90
CA LEU A 139 -10.66 7.23 -14.24
C LEU A 139 -10.46 6.83 -12.78
N LEU A 140 -11.56 6.59 -12.07
CA LEU A 140 -11.53 6.16 -10.67
C LEU A 140 -10.78 4.83 -10.55
N PHE A 141 -11.09 3.86 -11.41
CA PHE A 141 -10.39 2.58 -11.48
C PHE A 141 -8.88 2.75 -11.71
N LEU A 142 -8.47 3.65 -12.61
CA LEU A 142 -7.05 3.94 -12.85
C LEU A 142 -6.35 4.52 -11.62
N VAL A 143 -6.98 5.48 -10.93
CA VAL A 143 -6.43 6.08 -9.70
C VAL A 143 -6.24 5.02 -8.62
N TRP A 144 -7.27 4.20 -8.38
CA TRP A 144 -7.20 3.13 -7.36
C TRP A 144 -6.19 2.05 -7.74
N SER A 145 -6.07 1.71 -9.03
CA SER A 145 -5.07 0.76 -9.50
C SER A 145 -3.65 1.29 -9.29
N ALA A 146 -3.39 2.56 -9.65
CA ALA A 146 -2.10 3.20 -9.43
C ALA A 146 -1.73 3.27 -7.94
N TRP A 147 -2.69 3.64 -7.09
CA TRP A 147 -2.50 3.59 -5.64
C TRP A 147 -2.22 2.18 -5.15
N GLY A 148 -2.98 1.18 -5.60
CA GLY A 148 -2.77 -0.22 -5.28
C GLY A 148 -1.35 -0.68 -5.60
N ILE A 149 -0.84 -0.36 -6.79
CA ILE A 149 0.52 -0.67 -7.23
C ILE A 149 1.56 0.02 -6.31
N LEU A 150 1.45 1.32 -6.07
CA LEU A 150 2.37 2.05 -5.20
C LEU A 150 2.36 1.51 -3.77
N ASN A 151 1.15 1.29 -3.24
CA ASN A 151 0.94 0.70 -1.93
C ASN A 151 1.56 -0.69 -1.84
N TRP A 152 1.58 -1.42 -2.95
CA TRP A 152 2.22 -2.72 -3.01
C TRP A 152 3.74 -2.62 -3.03
N VAL A 153 4.30 -1.75 -3.87
CA VAL A 153 5.75 -1.47 -3.92
C VAL A 153 6.27 -1.11 -2.53
N PHE A 154 5.67 -0.10 -1.88
CA PHE A 154 6.09 0.32 -0.54
C PHE A 154 5.93 -0.78 0.50
N SER A 155 4.94 -1.66 0.32
CA SER A 155 4.77 -2.81 1.20
C SER A 155 5.93 -3.79 1.05
N THR A 156 6.35 -4.10 -0.17
CA THR A 156 7.44 -5.03 -0.45
C THR A 156 8.79 -4.42 -0.07
N SER A 157 8.95 -3.10 -0.19
CA SER A 157 10.17 -2.39 0.26
C SER A 157 10.48 -2.60 1.74
N THR A 158 9.48 -2.84 2.58
CA THR A 158 9.74 -3.17 3.99
C THR A 158 10.58 -4.43 4.17
N LEU A 159 10.51 -5.38 3.23
CA LEU A 159 11.33 -6.58 3.22
C LEU A 159 12.81 -6.25 3.00
N PHE A 160 13.12 -5.42 2.01
CA PHE A 160 14.50 -5.00 1.69
C PHE A 160 15.09 -4.09 2.79
N VAL A 161 14.25 -3.29 3.47
CA VAL A 161 14.68 -2.54 4.66
C VAL A 161 15.05 -3.50 5.80
N ALA A 162 14.28 -4.56 6.00
CA ALA A 162 14.52 -5.52 7.09
C ALA A 162 15.72 -6.44 6.80
N ARG A 163 15.78 -6.99 5.59
CA ARG A 163 16.78 -7.96 5.12
C ARG A 163 18.12 -7.29 4.81
N ASP A 164 18.13 -6.31 3.91
CA ASP A 164 19.35 -5.73 3.35
C ASP A 164 19.74 -4.39 3.99
N ARG A 165 18.95 -3.92 4.97
CA ARG A 165 19.16 -2.66 5.71
C ARG A 165 19.30 -1.43 4.82
N LEU A 166 18.58 -1.44 3.70
CA LEU A 166 18.57 -0.31 2.79
C LEU A 166 17.79 0.88 3.38
N SER A 167 18.17 2.08 2.96
CA SER A 167 17.36 3.27 3.18
C SER A 167 16.00 3.12 2.50
N ALA A 168 14.99 3.90 2.90
CA ALA A 168 13.65 3.81 2.31
C ALA A 168 13.66 3.89 0.77
N PHE A 169 14.40 4.83 0.19
CA PHE A 169 14.52 4.96 -1.27
C PHE A 169 15.33 3.82 -1.90
N GLY A 170 16.40 3.37 -1.24
CA GLY A 170 17.18 2.20 -1.69
C GLY A 170 16.31 0.94 -1.73
N ALA A 171 15.48 0.73 -0.71
CA ALA A 171 14.55 -0.39 -0.62
C ALA A 171 13.43 -0.30 -1.67
N VAL A 172 12.93 0.89 -1.98
CA VAL A 172 11.97 1.10 -3.09
C VAL A 172 12.62 0.76 -4.43
N SER A 173 13.84 1.26 -4.68
CA SER A 173 14.58 0.96 -5.91
C SER A 173 14.84 -0.54 -6.05
N ALA A 174 15.28 -1.21 -4.98
CA ALA A 174 15.48 -2.66 -4.95
C ALA A 174 14.17 -3.42 -5.20
N SER A 175 13.05 -2.96 -4.64
CA SER A 175 11.73 -3.55 -4.90
C SER A 175 11.33 -3.44 -6.36
N VAL A 176 11.58 -2.29 -6.99
CA VAL A 176 11.28 -2.06 -8.41
C VAL A 176 12.20 -2.88 -9.34
N GLY A 177 13.49 -2.99 -9.01
CA GLY A 177 14.41 -3.88 -9.73
C GLY A 177 13.93 -5.34 -9.64
N TRP A 178 13.65 -5.79 -8.43
CA TRP A 178 13.14 -7.14 -8.19
C TRP A 178 11.81 -7.42 -8.91
N TYR A 179 10.93 -6.41 -9.03
CA TYR A 179 9.74 -6.53 -9.86
C TYR A 179 10.06 -6.81 -11.30
N ARG A 180 10.97 -6.04 -11.90
CA ARG A 180 11.33 -6.19 -13.30
C ARG A 180 11.93 -7.57 -13.58
N ASP A 181 12.71 -8.10 -12.65
CA ASP A 181 13.43 -9.35 -12.84
C ASP A 181 12.58 -10.60 -12.58
N ARG A 182 11.55 -10.52 -11.71
CA ARG A 182 10.71 -11.67 -11.29
C ARG A 182 9.21 -11.42 -11.37
N LEU A 183 8.77 -10.65 -12.36
CA LEU A 183 7.38 -10.26 -12.60
C LEU A 183 6.39 -11.45 -12.51
N GLY A 184 6.73 -12.60 -13.10
CA GLY A 184 5.84 -13.78 -13.18
C GLY A 184 5.47 -14.38 -11.82
N SER A 185 6.48 -14.80 -11.04
CA SER A 185 6.26 -15.38 -9.70
C SER A 185 5.64 -14.38 -8.74
N PHE A 186 5.98 -13.09 -8.90
CA PHE A 186 5.42 -12.03 -8.08
C PHE A 186 3.94 -11.76 -8.35
N ILE A 187 3.55 -11.64 -9.62
CA ILE A 187 2.15 -11.42 -10.00
C ILE A 187 1.29 -12.59 -9.53
N GLY A 188 1.76 -13.83 -9.63
CA GLY A 188 1.00 -15.01 -9.21
C GLY A 188 0.61 -14.97 -7.73
N ALA A 189 1.60 -14.98 -6.83
CA ALA A 189 1.35 -14.91 -5.40
C ALA A 189 0.61 -13.63 -5.02
N GLY A 190 1.02 -12.52 -5.63
CA GLY A 190 0.45 -11.21 -5.43
C GLY A 190 -1.03 -11.07 -5.73
N THR A 191 -1.43 -11.55 -6.91
CA THR A 191 -2.81 -11.50 -7.38
C THR A 191 -3.70 -12.35 -6.49
N TRP A 192 -3.25 -13.54 -6.09
CA TRP A 192 -4.02 -14.40 -5.17
C TRP A 192 -4.24 -13.76 -3.80
N PHE A 193 -3.17 -13.27 -3.15
CA PHE A 193 -3.33 -12.57 -1.87
C PHE A 193 -4.15 -11.29 -2.02
N GLY A 194 -4.00 -10.56 -3.13
CA GLY A 194 -4.79 -9.38 -3.45
C GLY A 194 -6.28 -9.69 -3.64
N LEU A 195 -6.62 -10.75 -4.36
CA LEU A 195 -7.99 -11.20 -4.57
C LEU A 195 -8.65 -11.65 -3.26
N ILE A 196 -7.94 -12.46 -2.46
CA ILE A 196 -8.46 -12.91 -1.16
C ILE A 196 -8.66 -11.72 -0.23
N HIS A 197 -7.71 -10.78 -0.19
CA HIS A 197 -7.82 -9.57 0.61
C HIS A 197 -8.97 -8.68 0.14
N GLY A 198 -9.14 -8.50 -1.18
CA GLY A 198 -10.26 -7.77 -1.77
C GLY A 198 -11.60 -8.42 -1.44
N GLY A 199 -11.68 -9.75 -1.49
CA GLY A 199 -12.86 -10.50 -1.06
C GLY A 199 -13.19 -10.26 0.42
N ALA A 200 -12.20 -10.39 1.30
CA ALA A 200 -12.36 -10.12 2.73
C ALA A 200 -12.83 -8.68 3.02
N PHE A 201 -12.27 -7.71 2.30
CA PHE A 201 -12.68 -6.30 2.40
C PHE A 201 -14.14 -6.11 1.98
N LEU A 202 -14.55 -6.66 0.83
CA LEU A 202 -15.93 -6.57 0.36
C LEU A 202 -16.90 -7.22 1.34
N THR A 203 -16.56 -8.40 1.88
CA THR A 203 -17.39 -9.09 2.88
C THR A 203 -17.52 -8.26 4.16
N ALA A 204 -16.42 -7.73 4.69
CA ALA A 204 -16.44 -6.90 5.90
C ALA A 204 -17.25 -5.62 5.69
N TRP A 205 -17.12 -4.99 4.53
CA TRP A 205 -17.86 -3.78 4.16
C TRP A 205 -19.36 -4.03 4.01
N SER A 206 -19.76 -5.12 3.36
CA SER A 206 -21.16 -5.54 3.28
C SER A 206 -21.75 -5.88 4.66
N ALA A 207 -20.97 -6.55 5.52
CA ALA A 207 -21.39 -6.87 6.89
C ALA A 207 -21.60 -5.58 7.71
N ALA A 208 -20.65 -4.65 7.66
CA ALA A 208 -20.75 -3.35 8.33
C ALA A 208 -22.01 -2.61 7.91
N PHE A 209 -22.25 -2.45 6.60
CA PHE A 209 -23.48 -1.79 6.14
C PHE A 209 -24.76 -2.51 6.55
N THR A 210 -24.76 -3.84 6.58
CA THR A 210 -25.90 -4.62 7.07
C THR A 210 -26.16 -4.28 8.54
N VAL A 211 -25.13 -4.27 9.38
CA VAL A 211 -25.23 -3.92 10.81
C VAL A 211 -25.71 -2.48 11.00
N LEU A 212 -25.14 -1.55 10.24
CA LEU A 212 -25.53 -0.15 10.26
C LEU A 212 -26.99 0.04 9.82
N SER A 213 -27.47 -0.72 8.83
CA SER A 213 -28.88 -0.68 8.40
C SER A 213 -29.84 -1.15 9.50
N MET A 214 -29.38 -2.06 10.37
CA MET A 214 -30.14 -2.58 11.50
C MET A 214 -29.96 -1.75 12.79
N ALA A 215 -29.23 -0.63 12.75
CA ALA A 215 -28.93 0.18 13.94
C ALA A 215 -30.19 0.69 14.67
N GLY A 216 -31.29 0.91 13.95
CA GLY A 216 -32.59 1.29 14.53
C GLY A 216 -33.23 0.19 15.38
N ILE A 217 -32.88 -1.08 15.15
CA ILE A 217 -33.45 -2.25 15.83
C ILE A 217 -32.54 -2.68 17.00
N LEU A 218 -31.21 -2.71 16.77
CA LEU A 218 -30.22 -3.20 17.75
C LEU A 218 -29.89 -2.20 18.86
N GLY A 219 -30.17 -0.92 18.65
CA GLY A 219 -29.76 0.15 19.56
C GLY A 219 -28.26 0.48 19.45
N ARG A 220 -27.88 1.67 19.94
CA ARG A 220 -26.55 2.26 19.69
C ARG A 220 -25.37 1.42 20.21
N GLY A 221 -25.51 0.84 21.40
CA GLY A 221 -24.42 0.07 22.05
C GLY A 221 -24.05 -1.19 21.27
N PRO A 222 -25.01 -2.12 21.05
CA PRO A 222 -24.76 -3.34 20.29
C PRO A 222 -24.31 -3.09 18.85
N THR A 223 -24.85 -2.09 18.16
CA THR A 223 -24.39 -1.71 16.80
C THR A 223 -22.91 -1.33 16.81
N LEU A 224 -22.48 -0.46 17.72
CA LEU A 224 -21.08 -0.05 17.81
C LEU A 224 -20.15 -1.22 18.17
N LEU A 225 -20.58 -2.12 19.06
CA LEU A 225 -19.81 -3.32 19.41
C LEU A 225 -19.65 -4.25 18.20
N LEU A 226 -20.72 -4.47 17.44
CA LEU A 226 -20.70 -5.37 16.29
C LEU A 226 -19.88 -4.79 15.12
N GLU A 227 -19.99 -3.48 14.87
CA GLU A 227 -19.12 -2.75 13.93
C GLU A 227 -17.64 -2.88 14.33
N PHE A 228 -17.35 -2.66 15.61
CA PHE A 228 -15.99 -2.83 16.13
C PHE A 228 -15.49 -4.27 15.94
N LEU A 229 -16.32 -5.28 16.20
CA LEU A 229 -15.98 -6.68 15.99
C LEU A 229 -15.69 -6.99 14.52
N ILE A 230 -16.51 -6.48 13.59
CA ILE A 230 -16.31 -6.64 12.15
C ILE A 230 -14.96 -6.06 11.73
N VAL A 231 -14.66 -4.83 12.17
CA VAL A 231 -13.38 -4.18 11.90
C VAL A 231 -12.22 -4.99 12.50
N ALA A 232 -12.33 -5.46 13.74
CA ALA A 232 -11.29 -6.25 14.39
C ALA A 232 -11.02 -7.58 13.67
N VAL A 233 -12.08 -8.29 13.26
CA VAL A 233 -11.98 -9.54 12.49
C VAL A 233 -11.33 -9.27 11.13
N TYR A 234 -11.77 -8.21 10.43
CA TYR A 234 -11.16 -7.81 9.16
C TYR A 234 -9.67 -7.50 9.32
N CYS A 235 -9.28 -6.72 10.34
CA CYS A 235 -7.89 -6.42 10.63
C CYS A 235 -7.07 -7.69 10.89
N ALA A 236 -7.58 -8.64 11.66
CA ALA A 236 -6.91 -9.91 11.91
C ALA A 236 -6.69 -10.73 10.63
N VAL A 237 -7.71 -10.81 9.76
CA VAL A 237 -7.60 -11.49 8.45
C VAL A 237 -6.62 -10.75 7.54
N ALA A 238 -6.68 -9.42 7.49
CA ALA A 238 -5.78 -8.58 6.71
C ALA A 238 -4.31 -8.78 7.13
N ASP A 239 -4.04 -8.81 8.42
CA ASP A 239 -2.71 -9.03 8.98
C ASP A 239 -2.21 -10.44 8.68
N PHE A 240 -3.06 -11.47 8.82
CA PHE A 240 -2.73 -12.84 8.45
C PHE A 240 -2.35 -12.95 6.96
N LEU A 241 -3.15 -12.36 6.06
CA LEU A 241 -2.85 -12.34 4.63
C LEU A 241 -1.57 -11.58 4.31
N TYR A 242 -1.29 -10.50 5.03
CA TYR A 242 -0.06 -9.74 4.88
C TYR A 242 1.17 -10.59 5.24
N ILE A 243 1.12 -11.31 6.38
CA ILE A 243 2.19 -12.19 6.84
C ILE A 243 2.38 -13.34 5.85
N GLY A 244 1.29 -14.02 5.45
CA GLY A 244 1.35 -15.12 4.48
C GLY A 244 1.99 -14.69 3.15
N ARG A 245 1.66 -13.49 2.66
CA ARG A 245 2.27 -12.91 1.46
C ARG A 245 3.75 -12.63 1.64
N LEU A 246 4.15 -12.09 2.78
CA LEU A 246 5.56 -11.81 3.08
C LEU A 246 6.38 -13.12 3.12
N THR A 247 5.84 -14.15 3.77
CA THR A 247 6.46 -15.49 3.82
C THR A 247 6.59 -16.10 2.43
N ALA A 248 5.58 -15.96 1.58
CA ALA A 248 5.65 -16.40 0.18
C ALA A 248 6.73 -15.67 -0.62
N TYR A 249 6.91 -14.36 -0.40
CA TYR A 249 8.01 -13.63 -1.04
C TYR A 249 9.38 -14.06 -0.53
N LEU A 250 9.51 -14.30 0.77
CA LEU A 250 10.73 -14.81 1.38
C LEU A 250 11.13 -16.19 0.83
N SER A 251 10.17 -17.10 0.66
CA SER A 251 10.46 -18.42 0.07
C SER A 251 10.92 -18.29 -1.39
N ILE A 252 10.25 -17.45 -2.20
CA ILE A 252 10.66 -17.21 -3.60
C ILE A 252 12.08 -16.64 -3.70
N ILE A 253 12.47 -15.75 -2.78
CA ILE A 253 13.84 -15.21 -2.77
C ILE A 253 14.82 -16.32 -2.40
N ARG A 254 14.54 -17.08 -1.33
CA ARG A 254 15.41 -18.18 -0.86
C ARG A 254 15.62 -19.26 -1.93
N ASP A 255 14.57 -19.64 -2.65
CA ASP A 255 14.66 -20.64 -3.71
C ASP A 255 15.54 -20.14 -4.87
N GLY A 256 15.49 -18.84 -5.17
CA GLY A 256 16.35 -18.22 -6.16
C GLY A 256 17.83 -18.20 -5.75
N GLU A 257 18.13 -17.84 -4.50
CA GLU A 257 19.51 -17.87 -3.99
C GLU A 257 20.08 -19.29 -3.98
N THR A 258 19.24 -20.27 -3.64
CA THR A 258 19.63 -21.68 -3.67
C THR A 258 19.93 -22.14 -5.09
N PHE A 259 19.13 -21.70 -6.07
CA PHE A 259 19.38 -21.98 -7.48
C PHE A 259 20.68 -21.34 -7.98
N ASP A 260 20.94 -20.08 -7.64
CA ASP A 260 22.18 -19.38 -8.04
C ASP A 260 23.41 -20.06 -7.43
N LEU A 261 23.36 -20.47 -6.15
CA LEU A 261 24.45 -21.22 -5.49
C LEU A 261 24.70 -22.59 -6.13
N LEU A 262 23.63 -23.31 -6.48
CA LEU A 262 23.75 -24.59 -7.18
C LEU A 262 24.30 -24.39 -8.59
N GLN A 263 23.93 -23.31 -9.28
CA GLN A 263 24.44 -22.99 -10.62
C GLN A 263 25.91 -22.58 -10.58
N SER A 264 26.34 -21.78 -9.59
CA SER A 264 27.75 -21.43 -9.38
C SER A 264 28.61 -22.62 -8.95
N GLN A 265 28.04 -23.63 -8.27
CA GLN A 265 28.74 -24.89 -8.00
C GLN A 265 28.75 -25.85 -9.19
N SER A 266 27.78 -25.70 -10.10
CA SER A 266 27.66 -26.54 -11.31
C SER A 266 28.44 -25.98 -12.50
N GLU A 267 28.89 -24.73 -12.46
CA GLU A 267 29.99 -24.31 -13.33
C GLU A 267 31.20 -25.17 -12.96
N PRO A 268 31.67 -26.05 -13.85
CA PRO A 268 32.87 -26.81 -13.57
C PRO A 268 33.96 -25.79 -13.34
N SER A 269 34.53 -25.78 -12.12
CA SER A 269 35.85 -25.21 -11.86
C SER A 269 36.66 -25.51 -13.09
N ALA A 270 36.95 -24.48 -13.90
CA ALA A 270 37.66 -24.66 -15.14
C ALA A 270 38.88 -25.50 -14.78
N SER A 271 38.90 -26.74 -15.27
CA SER A 271 40.02 -27.64 -15.05
C SER A 271 41.27 -26.83 -15.35
N PRO A 272 42.30 -26.83 -14.49
CA PRO A 272 43.52 -26.11 -14.77
C PRO A 272 43.95 -26.57 -16.16
N THR A 273 43.92 -25.65 -17.12
CA THR A 273 44.26 -25.97 -18.51
C THR A 273 45.65 -26.59 -18.46
N PRO A 274 45.84 -27.87 -18.84
CA PRO A 274 47.17 -28.43 -18.91
C PRO A 274 47.88 -27.71 -20.04
N GLY A 275 48.88 -26.90 -19.70
CA GLY A 275 49.84 -26.37 -20.68
C GLY A 275 49.28 -25.32 -21.64
N ARG A 276 49.01 -24.11 -21.13
CA ARG A 276 49.46 -22.94 -21.88
C ARG A 276 50.77 -22.52 -21.25
N ALA A 277 51.87 -23.05 -21.80
CA ALA A 277 53.21 -22.56 -21.53
C ALA A 277 53.20 -21.06 -21.82
N SER A 278 53.07 -20.23 -20.78
CA SER A 278 53.58 -18.88 -20.87
C SER A 278 55.09 -19.06 -20.97
N ILE A 279 55.60 -18.92 -22.18
CA ILE A 279 57.02 -18.79 -22.44
C ILE A 279 57.49 -17.66 -21.54
N ASP A 280 58.25 -18.02 -20.52
CA ASP A 280 58.91 -17.06 -19.66
C ASP A 280 59.98 -16.36 -20.52
N GLN A 281 59.63 -15.18 -21.04
CA GLN A 281 60.54 -14.38 -21.87
C GLN A 281 61.74 -13.84 -21.07
N SER A 282 61.85 -14.17 -19.78
CA SER A 282 63.01 -13.86 -18.95
C SER A 282 64.02 -15.01 -18.82
N GLU A 283 63.75 -16.19 -19.42
CA GLU A 283 64.81 -17.20 -19.59
C GLU A 283 65.83 -16.74 -20.62
N LEU A 284 66.94 -16.25 -20.09
CA LEU A 284 68.17 -15.92 -20.79
C LEU A 284 68.65 -17.17 -21.55
N ILE A 285 68.43 -17.21 -22.87
CA ILE A 285 68.90 -18.31 -23.73
C ILE A 285 70.44 -18.33 -23.66
N LEU A 286 70.96 -19.34 -22.97
CA LEU A 286 72.39 -19.53 -22.67
C LEU A 286 73.24 -19.95 -23.91
N SER A 287 72.79 -19.65 -25.14
CA SER A 287 73.48 -20.05 -26.37
C SER A 287 74.28 -18.94 -27.05
N ASP A 288 74.15 -17.69 -26.61
CA ASP A 288 74.82 -16.54 -27.25
C ASP A 288 76.08 -16.09 -26.49
N VAL A 289 76.84 -17.05 -25.92
CA VAL A 289 78.20 -16.76 -25.42
C VAL A 289 79.19 -17.00 -26.58
N PRO A 290 79.84 -15.94 -27.11
CA PRO A 290 80.89 -16.12 -28.10
C PRO A 290 82.07 -16.86 -27.45
N VAL A 291 82.48 -17.96 -28.06
CA VAL A 291 83.71 -18.67 -27.71
C VAL A 291 84.87 -17.82 -28.24
N THR A 292 85.55 -17.12 -27.34
CA THR A 292 86.89 -16.55 -27.55
C THR A 292 87.89 -17.24 -26.66
#